data_AF-A0A2E4ZSB0-F1
#
_entry.id   AF-A0A2E4ZSB0-F1
#
_cell.length_a   1.000
_cell.length_b   1.000
_cell.length_c   1.000
_cell.angle_alpha   90.00
_cell.angle_beta   90.00
_cell.angle_gamma   90.00
#
_symmetry.space_group_name_H-M   'P 1'
#
loop_
_entity.id
_entity.type
_entity.pdbx_description
1 polymer ?
#
loop_
_entity_poly.entity_id
_entity_poly.type
_entity_poly.pdbx_seq_one_letter_code
_entity_poly.pdbx_strand_id
1 'polypeptide(L)'
;MRKLIAAMSLALLLAGCGEDIEIPEVVSCKICKKEVSSAGEACANCSHPIADSVDAYVKTQEEARIRREEVRRLAAIEAEEERIRAEEERKRKEEMRWLAEIRAKERAEEWLKFGVVWPDIEAKPEPYGGLEVLAKIKKAKERGATVLNLDRNEISDISPLAGLTKLESLNLIGNEISDLSPLKELTNLKRLWLIRNPIPEDQKAMLKKALPDCEIYF
;
A
#
# COMPACT_ATOMS: atom_id res chain seq x y z
N MET A 1 11.73 23.44 -0.52
CA MET A 1 11.39 24.52 0.43
C MET A 1 9.88 24.80 0.50
N ARG A 2 9.00 23.79 0.69
CA ARG A 2 7.53 24.00 0.83
C ARG A 2 6.85 23.19 1.95
N LYS A 3 7.60 22.45 2.78
CA LYS A 3 7.02 21.56 3.81
C LYS A 3 7.12 22.04 5.26
N LEU A 4 7.64 23.26 5.52
CA LEU A 4 7.85 23.77 6.89
C LEU A 4 6.88 24.88 7.32
N ILE A 5 6.05 25.43 6.40
CA ILE A 5 5.09 26.49 6.73
C ILE A 5 3.71 25.92 7.13
N ALA A 6 3.41 24.66 6.81
CA ALA A 6 2.08 24.08 6.98
C ALA A 6 1.73 23.71 8.44
N ALA A 7 2.71 23.34 9.28
CA ALA A 7 2.44 22.79 10.61
C ALA A 7 2.26 23.86 11.72
N MET A 8 2.91 25.02 11.60
CA MET A 8 2.83 26.08 12.63
C MET A 8 1.63 27.02 12.46
N SER A 9 0.94 26.99 11.32
CA SER A 9 -0.17 27.91 11.02
C SER A 9 -1.55 27.32 11.33
N LEU A 10 -1.71 25.99 11.29
CA LEU A 10 -3.01 25.34 11.46
C LEU A 10 -3.54 25.44 12.91
N ALA A 11 -2.65 25.45 13.90
CA ALA A 11 -3.00 25.57 15.32
C ALA A 11 -3.50 26.98 15.70
N LEU A 12 -3.05 28.05 15.02
CA LEU A 12 -3.57 29.40 15.21
C LEU A 12 -4.89 29.65 14.46
N LEU A 13 -5.21 28.86 13.43
CA LEU A 13 -6.40 29.05 12.59
C LEU A 13 -7.67 28.42 13.17
N LEU A 14 -7.56 27.50 14.13
CA LEU A 14 -8.70 26.79 14.77
C LEU A 14 -9.25 27.48 16.01
N ALA A 15 -8.58 28.50 16.55
CA ALA A 15 -9.11 29.33 17.63
C ALA A 15 -9.92 30.50 17.02
N GLY A 16 -11.20 30.62 17.39
CA GLY A 16 -12.05 31.76 17.01
C GLY A 16 -13.06 31.43 15.92
N CYS A 17 -14.17 30.80 16.31
CA CYS A 17 -15.42 30.84 15.58
C CYS A 17 -16.38 31.76 16.36
N GLY A 18 -16.78 32.88 15.75
CA GLY A 18 -17.89 33.72 16.23
C GLY A 18 -17.56 34.74 17.32
N GLU A 19 -16.48 35.53 17.17
CA GLU A 19 -16.27 36.70 18.03
C GLU A 19 -16.92 37.92 17.35
N ASP A 20 -17.98 38.46 17.96
CA ASP A 20 -18.42 39.84 17.69
C ASP A 20 -17.20 40.77 17.86
N ILE A 21 -17.03 41.77 16.99
CA ILE A 21 -15.89 42.70 17.08
C ILE A 21 -16.04 43.52 18.36
N GLU A 22 -15.36 43.09 19.42
CA GLU A 22 -15.29 43.84 20.67
C GLU A 22 -14.45 45.10 20.48
N ILE A 23 -15.06 46.26 20.76
CA ILE A 23 -14.36 47.54 20.75
C ILE A 23 -13.59 47.65 22.07
N PRO A 24 -12.25 47.76 22.05
CA PRO A 24 -11.47 47.89 23.26
C PRO A 24 -11.73 49.23 23.94
N GLU A 25 -11.56 49.30 25.26
CA GLU A 25 -11.71 50.54 26.04
C GLU A 25 -10.78 51.67 25.57
N VAL A 26 -9.67 51.30 24.93
CA VAL A 26 -8.65 52.20 24.40
C VAL A 26 -8.38 51.86 22.93
N VAL A 27 -8.40 52.87 22.06
CA VAL A 27 -8.07 52.76 20.64
C VAL A 27 -6.96 53.74 20.26
N SER A 28 -6.16 53.39 19.25
CA SER A 28 -5.16 54.30 18.70
C SER A 28 -5.84 55.35 17.82
N CYS A 29 -5.64 56.64 18.12
CA CYS A 29 -6.10 57.72 17.27
C CYS A 29 -5.55 57.57 15.84
N LYS A 30 -6.42 57.61 14.83
CA LYS A 30 -6.04 57.41 13.42
C LYS A 30 -5.02 58.45 12.93
N ILE A 31 -5.08 59.68 13.44
CA ILE A 31 -4.24 60.80 13.04
C ILE A 31 -2.93 60.83 13.82
N CYS A 32 -2.99 60.98 15.14
CA CYS A 32 -1.80 61.21 15.97
C CYS A 32 -1.18 59.94 16.57
N LYS A 33 -1.81 58.76 16.37
CA LYS A 33 -1.36 57.45 16.86
C LYS A 33 -1.24 57.29 18.37
N LYS A 34 -1.67 58.29 19.16
CA LYS A 34 -1.77 58.17 20.62
C LYS A 34 -3.01 57.37 21.01
N GLU A 35 -2.88 56.62 22.09
CA GLU A 35 -3.98 55.90 22.73
C GLU A 35 -4.99 56.88 23.34
N VAL A 36 -6.27 56.65 23.05
CA VAL A 36 -7.39 57.45 23.53
C VAL A 36 -8.55 56.53 23.91
N SER A 37 -9.38 56.95 24.87
CA SER A 37 -10.58 56.20 25.25
C SER A 37 -11.55 56.09 24.06
N SER A 38 -12.06 54.89 23.79
CA SER A 38 -13.02 54.63 22.71
C SER A 38 -14.40 55.24 22.95
N ALA A 39 -14.70 55.68 24.18
CA ALA A 39 -15.96 56.32 24.55
C ALA A 39 -15.93 57.86 24.48
N GLY A 40 -14.79 58.48 24.16
CA GLY A 40 -14.68 59.94 24.09
C GLY A 40 -15.21 60.54 22.78
N GLU A 41 -15.51 61.83 22.77
CA GLU A 41 -16.03 62.53 21.58
C GLU A 41 -14.91 62.91 20.59
N ALA A 42 -13.78 63.43 21.09
CA ALA A 42 -12.65 63.88 20.28
C ALA A 42 -11.29 63.53 20.92
N CYS A 43 -10.30 63.28 20.07
CA CYS A 43 -8.93 63.00 20.51
C CYS A 43 -8.35 64.21 21.26
N ALA A 44 -7.89 64.00 22.50
CA ALA A 44 -7.31 65.05 23.33
C ALA A 44 -6.04 65.71 22.74
N ASN A 45 -5.42 65.10 21.72
CA ASN A 45 -4.16 65.58 21.14
C ASN A 45 -4.31 66.21 19.75
N CYS A 46 -5.31 65.84 18.96
CA CYS A 46 -5.51 66.39 17.60
C CYS A 46 -6.95 66.84 17.33
N SER A 47 -7.83 66.79 18.33
CA SER A 47 -9.24 67.23 18.29
C SER A 47 -10.12 66.57 17.23
N HIS A 48 -9.62 65.54 16.55
CA HIS A 48 -10.37 64.75 15.57
C HIS A 48 -11.38 63.83 16.28
N PRO A 49 -12.56 63.56 15.71
CA PRO A 49 -13.54 62.67 16.31
C PRO A 49 -12.95 61.28 16.61
N ILE A 50 -13.22 60.75 17.80
CA ILE A 50 -12.77 59.40 18.16
C ILE A 50 -13.53 58.34 17.36
N ALA A 51 -14.78 58.64 16.97
CA ALA A 51 -15.58 57.82 16.06
C ALA A 51 -14.78 57.39 14.82
N ASP A 52 -14.02 58.29 14.18
CA ASP A 52 -13.19 57.99 13.01
C ASP A 52 -12.04 57.00 13.31
N SER A 53 -11.59 56.95 14.56
CA SER A 53 -10.54 56.03 15.02
C SER A 53 -11.10 54.66 15.39
N VAL A 54 -12.30 54.63 15.99
CA VAL A 54 -13.07 53.40 16.26
C VAL A 54 -13.49 52.75 14.94
N ASP A 55 -14.00 53.52 13.98
CA ASP A 55 -14.36 53.03 12.63
C ASP A 55 -13.15 52.43 11.90
N ALA A 56 -11.98 53.08 12.01
CA ALA A 56 -10.74 52.56 11.43
C ALA A 56 -10.27 51.26 12.09
N TYR A 57 -10.42 51.13 13.41
CA TYR A 57 -10.14 49.90 14.14
C TYR A 57 -11.08 48.77 13.70
N VAL A 58 -12.39 49.01 13.73
CA VAL A 58 -13.41 48.04 13.30
C VAL A 58 -13.16 47.60 11.86
N LYS A 59 -12.89 48.53 10.95
CA LYS A 59 -12.54 48.22 9.56
C LYS A 59 -11.31 47.33 9.44
N THR A 60 -10.26 47.60 10.23
CA THR A 60 -9.03 46.79 10.21
C THR A 60 -9.27 45.38 10.75
N GLN A 61 -10.07 45.26 11.83
CA GLN A 61 -10.45 43.96 12.39
C GLN A 61 -11.31 43.15 11.43
N GLU A 62 -12.25 43.82 10.75
CA GLU A 62 -13.12 43.23 9.75
C GLU A 62 -12.32 42.73 8.53
N GLU A 63 -11.37 43.52 8.03
CA GLU A 63 -10.45 43.09 6.97
C GLU A 63 -9.59 41.89 7.39
N ALA A 64 -9.11 41.86 8.65
CA ALA A 64 -8.37 40.73 9.19
C ALA A 64 -9.25 39.48 9.39
N ARG A 65 -10.52 39.66 9.76
CA ARG A 65 -11.52 38.59 9.85
C ARG A 65 -11.78 37.98 8.47
N ILE A 66 -12.05 38.80 7.46
CA ILE A 66 -12.26 38.38 6.07
C ILE A 66 -11.04 37.61 5.56
N ARG A 67 -9.81 38.12 5.79
CA ARG A 67 -8.58 37.42 5.38
C ARG A 67 -8.42 36.05 6.06
N ARG A 68 -8.75 35.95 7.36
CA ARG A 68 -8.71 34.67 8.09
C ARG A 68 -9.73 33.68 7.53
N GLU A 69 -10.95 34.14 7.25
CA GLU A 69 -11.98 33.32 6.62
C GLU A 69 -11.60 32.88 5.22
N GLU A 70 -10.98 33.76 4.42
CA GLU A 70 -10.47 33.44 3.10
C GLU A 70 -9.36 32.38 3.15
N VAL A 71 -8.41 32.49 4.07
CA VAL A 71 -7.37 31.46 4.27
C VAL A 71 -8.00 30.13 4.71
N ARG A 72 -8.98 30.14 5.63
CA ARG A 72 -9.71 28.92 6.03
C ARG A 72 -10.43 28.29 4.84
N ARG A 73 -11.08 29.10 4.01
CA ARG A 73 -11.78 28.64 2.80
C ARG A 73 -10.82 28.03 1.79
N LEU A 74 -9.68 28.67 1.54
CA LEU A 74 -8.66 28.14 0.64
C LEU A 74 -8.05 26.85 1.18
N ALA A 75 -7.75 26.77 2.48
CA ALA A 75 -7.25 25.56 3.12
C ALA A 75 -8.26 24.39 3.02
N ALA A 76 -9.56 24.68 3.16
CA ALA A 76 -10.61 23.67 2.98
C ALA A 76 -10.68 23.17 1.52
N ILE A 77 -10.51 24.05 0.53
CA ILE A 77 -10.44 23.68 -0.88
C ILE A 77 -9.21 22.80 -1.14
N GLU A 78 -8.02 23.19 -0.66
CA GLU A 78 -6.79 22.40 -0.83
C GLU A 78 -6.90 21.01 -0.20
N ALA A 79 -7.49 20.91 1.00
CA ALA A 79 -7.73 19.63 1.67
C ALA A 79 -8.70 18.75 0.87
N GLU A 80 -9.76 19.32 0.30
CA GLU A 80 -10.69 18.58 -0.54
C GLU A 80 -10.05 18.14 -1.85
N GLU A 81 -9.23 18.98 -2.49
CA GLU A 81 -8.45 18.59 -3.67
C GLU A 81 -7.48 17.45 -3.37
N GLU A 82 -6.83 17.45 -2.20
CA GLU A 82 -5.96 16.35 -1.79
C GLU A 82 -6.76 15.05 -1.58
N ARG A 83 -7.96 15.13 -0.98
CA ARG A 83 -8.87 13.99 -0.87
C ARG A 83 -9.28 13.44 -2.23
N ILE A 84 -9.66 14.32 -3.16
CA ILE A 84 -10.03 13.93 -4.53
C ILE A 84 -8.84 13.25 -5.21
N ARG A 85 -7.64 13.84 -5.15
CA ARG A 85 -6.41 13.23 -5.72
C ARG A 85 -6.13 11.85 -5.12
N ALA A 86 -6.27 11.69 -3.81
CA ALA A 86 -6.06 10.40 -3.15
C ALA A 86 -7.13 9.37 -3.56
N GLU A 87 -8.38 9.79 -3.73
CA GLU A 87 -9.46 8.93 -4.21
C GLU A 87 -9.28 8.53 -5.69
N GLU A 88 -8.86 9.45 -6.55
CA GLU A 88 -8.51 9.17 -7.95
C GLU A 88 -7.31 8.22 -8.03
N GLU A 89 -6.29 8.40 -7.20
CA GLU A 89 -5.15 7.46 -7.13
C GLU A 89 -5.60 6.07 -6.66
N ARG A 90 -6.51 6.01 -5.67
CA ARG A 90 -7.13 4.75 -5.23
C ARG A 90 -7.90 4.10 -6.37
N LYS A 91 -8.77 4.84 -7.07
CA LYS A 91 -9.53 4.36 -8.22
C LYS A 91 -8.61 3.90 -9.34
N ARG A 92 -7.53 4.62 -9.63
CA ARG A 92 -6.52 4.24 -10.64
C ARG A 92 -5.75 2.99 -10.23
N LYS A 93 -5.45 2.81 -8.93
CA LYS A 93 -4.85 1.58 -8.39
C LYS A 93 -5.84 0.41 -8.48
N GLU A 94 -7.11 0.63 -8.20
CA GLU A 94 -8.18 -0.36 -8.37
C GLU A 94 -8.40 -0.71 -9.83
N GLU A 95 -8.40 0.27 -10.73
CA GLU A 95 -8.47 0.08 -12.18
C GLU A 95 -7.24 -0.66 -12.70
N MET A 96 -6.04 -0.36 -12.20
CA MET A 96 -4.82 -1.10 -12.53
C MET A 96 -4.85 -2.54 -11.98
N ARG A 97 -5.41 -2.76 -10.78
CA ARG A 97 -5.65 -4.10 -10.23
C ARG A 97 -6.67 -4.85 -11.09
N TRP A 98 -7.77 -4.22 -11.45
CA TRP A 98 -8.82 -4.76 -12.30
C TRP A 98 -8.32 -5.06 -13.72
N LEU A 99 -7.48 -4.21 -14.30
CA LEU A 99 -6.81 -4.46 -15.60
C LEU A 99 -5.77 -5.57 -15.49
N ALA A 100 -5.07 -5.71 -14.36
CA ALA A 100 -4.20 -6.85 -14.09
C ALA A 100 -4.99 -8.16 -13.94
N GLU A 101 -6.16 -8.10 -13.29
CA GLU A 101 -7.13 -9.20 -13.18
C GLU A 101 -7.71 -9.57 -14.54
N ILE A 102 -8.06 -8.59 -15.39
CA ILE A 102 -8.53 -8.83 -16.77
C ILE A 102 -7.42 -9.43 -17.61
N ARG A 103 -6.20 -8.89 -17.59
CA ARG A 103 -5.06 -9.51 -18.30
C ARG A 103 -4.71 -10.89 -17.75
N ALA A 104 -4.98 -11.15 -16.47
CA ALA A 104 -4.88 -12.49 -15.90
C ALA A 104 -6.02 -13.40 -16.38
N LYS A 105 -7.24 -12.89 -16.54
CA LYS A 105 -8.41 -13.60 -17.09
C LYS A 105 -8.33 -13.85 -18.59
N GLU A 106 -7.84 -12.90 -19.41
CA GLU A 106 -7.57 -13.07 -20.84
C GLU A 106 -6.47 -14.14 -21.05
N ARG A 107 -5.47 -14.18 -20.16
CA ARG A 107 -4.52 -15.30 -20.09
C ARG A 107 -5.18 -16.59 -19.60
N ALA A 108 -6.18 -16.55 -18.72
CA ALA A 108 -6.93 -17.74 -18.31
C ALA A 108 -7.84 -18.30 -19.42
N GLU A 109 -8.45 -17.47 -20.27
CA GLU A 109 -9.21 -17.89 -21.45
C GLU A 109 -8.33 -18.61 -22.48
N GLU A 110 -7.08 -18.18 -22.61
CA GLU A 110 -6.07 -18.87 -23.42
C GLU A 110 -5.75 -20.26 -22.83
N TRP A 111 -5.86 -20.45 -21.51
CA TRP A 111 -5.60 -21.72 -20.81
C TRP A 111 -6.83 -22.62 -20.68
N LEU A 112 -8.05 -22.08 -20.88
CA LEU A 112 -9.27 -22.85 -21.13
C LEU A 112 -9.16 -23.67 -22.41
N LYS A 113 -8.47 -23.16 -23.44
CA LYS A 113 -8.12 -23.91 -24.67
C LYS A 113 -7.15 -25.07 -24.43
N PHE A 114 -6.41 -25.05 -23.32
CA PHE A 114 -5.41 -26.06 -22.96
C PHE A 114 -5.90 -27.06 -21.90
N GLY A 115 -7.19 -27.02 -21.50
CA GLY A 115 -7.85 -28.09 -20.76
C GLY A 115 -7.38 -28.28 -19.31
N VAL A 116 -6.79 -27.26 -18.68
CA VAL A 116 -6.32 -27.32 -17.29
C VAL A 116 -7.33 -26.64 -16.36
N VAL A 117 -7.91 -27.41 -15.43
CA VAL A 117 -8.63 -26.88 -14.27
C VAL A 117 -7.64 -26.87 -13.11
N TRP A 118 -7.17 -25.68 -12.71
CA TRP A 118 -6.39 -25.50 -11.49
C TRP A 118 -7.32 -24.97 -10.40
N PRO A 119 -7.42 -25.61 -9.22
CA PRO A 119 -8.20 -25.08 -8.13
C PRO A 119 -7.42 -23.92 -7.50
N ASP A 120 -8.13 -22.86 -7.14
CA ASP A 120 -7.67 -21.71 -6.36
C ASP A 120 -6.98 -20.58 -7.14
N ILE A 121 -7.84 -19.65 -7.58
CA ILE A 121 -7.56 -18.35 -8.23
C ILE A 121 -6.86 -17.34 -7.28
N GLU A 122 -6.40 -17.78 -6.10
CA GLU A 122 -5.78 -16.92 -5.07
C GLU A 122 -4.30 -17.27 -4.77
N ALA A 123 -3.74 -18.35 -5.35
CA ALA A 123 -2.39 -18.81 -5.03
C ALA A 123 -1.30 -17.91 -5.65
N LYS A 124 -0.72 -17.04 -4.82
CA LYS A 124 0.49 -16.27 -5.10
C LYS A 124 1.62 -17.17 -5.63
N PRO A 125 2.56 -16.69 -6.46
CA PRO A 125 3.71 -17.48 -6.96
C PRO A 125 4.79 -17.79 -5.89
N GLU A 126 4.56 -17.33 -4.66
CA GLU A 126 5.50 -17.34 -3.55
C GLU A 126 5.85 -18.74 -3.02
N PRO A 127 4.96 -19.74 -2.92
CA PRO A 127 5.35 -21.05 -2.40
C PRO A 127 5.99 -21.95 -3.47
N TYR A 128 5.98 -21.57 -4.74
CA TYR A 128 6.45 -22.40 -5.86
C TYR A 128 7.82 -22.01 -6.38
N GLY A 129 8.51 -21.05 -5.76
CA GLY A 129 9.77 -20.51 -6.26
C GLY A 129 9.65 -19.62 -7.50
N GLY A 130 8.49 -18.99 -7.68
CA GLY A 130 8.25 -18.02 -8.74
C GLY A 130 7.84 -18.63 -10.09
N LEU A 131 7.53 -17.74 -11.04
CA LEU A 131 7.02 -18.12 -12.37
C LEU A 131 8.05 -18.91 -13.21
N GLU A 132 9.35 -18.72 -12.98
CA GLU A 132 10.41 -19.44 -13.70
C GLU A 132 10.41 -20.93 -13.35
N VAL A 133 10.24 -21.28 -12.07
CA VAL A 133 10.14 -22.67 -11.62
C VAL A 133 8.90 -23.35 -12.21
N LEU A 134 7.74 -22.68 -12.17
CA LEU A 134 6.51 -23.21 -12.76
C LEU A 134 6.65 -23.46 -14.26
N ALA A 135 7.32 -22.56 -14.99
CA ALA A 135 7.61 -22.74 -16.41
C ALA A 135 8.56 -23.93 -16.66
N LYS A 136 9.58 -24.14 -15.81
CA LYS A 136 10.47 -25.31 -15.87
C LYS A 136 9.71 -26.61 -15.65
N ILE A 137 8.85 -26.68 -14.62
CA ILE A 137 8.02 -27.86 -14.30
C ILE A 137 7.06 -28.17 -15.46
N LYS A 138 6.38 -27.14 -15.99
CA LYS A 138 5.47 -27.30 -17.15
C LYS A 138 6.20 -27.90 -18.35
N LYS A 139 7.34 -27.30 -18.71
CA LYS A 139 8.18 -27.77 -19.83
C LYS A 139 8.69 -29.20 -19.61
N ALA A 140 9.01 -29.56 -18.37
CA ALA A 140 9.39 -30.91 -18.00
C ALA A 140 8.23 -31.90 -18.21
N LYS A 141 7.01 -31.53 -17.81
CA LYS A 141 5.80 -32.34 -17.99
C LYS A 141 5.48 -32.56 -19.48
N GLU A 142 5.50 -31.51 -20.28
CA GLU A 142 5.22 -31.56 -21.73
C GLU A 142 6.20 -32.45 -22.49
N ARG A 143 7.48 -32.42 -22.09
CA ARG A 143 8.54 -33.19 -22.74
C ARG A 143 8.70 -34.60 -22.17
N GLY A 144 7.96 -34.93 -21.10
CA GLY A 144 8.16 -36.18 -20.36
C GLY A 144 9.58 -36.31 -19.84
N ALA A 145 10.11 -35.25 -19.23
CA ALA A 145 11.48 -35.21 -18.72
C ALA A 145 11.69 -36.28 -17.65
N THR A 146 12.87 -36.89 -17.67
CA THR A 146 13.32 -37.88 -16.68
C THR A 146 14.20 -37.24 -15.60
N VAL A 147 14.70 -36.02 -15.83
CA VAL A 147 15.57 -35.29 -14.90
C VAL A 147 15.04 -33.87 -14.74
N LEU A 148 14.91 -33.42 -13.50
CA LEU A 148 14.50 -32.06 -13.18
C LEU A 148 15.32 -31.50 -12.01
N ASN A 149 15.91 -30.33 -12.22
CA ASN A 149 16.65 -29.60 -11.19
C ASN A 149 15.89 -28.33 -10.80
N LEU A 150 15.58 -28.22 -9.51
CA LEU A 150 14.87 -27.12 -8.85
C LEU A 150 15.57 -26.72 -7.54
N ASP A 151 16.89 -26.91 -7.43
CA ASP A 151 17.64 -26.50 -6.25
C ASP A 151 17.63 -24.98 -6.05
N ARG A 152 17.57 -24.54 -4.79
CA ARG A 152 17.68 -23.15 -4.34
C ARG A 152 16.68 -22.19 -4.99
N ASN A 153 15.40 -22.53 -4.94
CA ASN A 153 14.34 -21.68 -5.48
C ASN A 153 13.28 -21.29 -4.43
N GLU A 154 13.55 -21.39 -3.13
CA GLU A 154 12.57 -20.97 -2.09
C GLU A 154 11.20 -21.68 -2.21
N ILE A 155 11.19 -22.92 -2.72
CA ILE A 155 9.96 -23.69 -2.92
C ILE A 155 9.47 -24.23 -1.57
N SER A 156 8.22 -23.98 -1.21
CA SER A 156 7.55 -24.59 -0.05
C SER A 156 6.41 -25.53 -0.43
N ASP A 157 5.76 -25.30 -1.57
CA ASP A 157 4.71 -26.17 -2.13
C ASP A 157 5.20 -26.84 -3.44
N ILE A 158 5.24 -28.16 -3.42
CA ILE A 158 5.66 -29.01 -4.55
C ILE A 158 4.49 -29.73 -5.23
N SER A 159 3.24 -29.35 -4.93
CA SER A 159 2.05 -29.88 -5.62
C SER A 159 2.13 -29.82 -7.16
N PRO A 160 2.80 -28.85 -7.82
CA PRO A 160 2.93 -28.85 -9.29
C PRO A 160 3.78 -30.01 -9.84
N LEU A 161 4.59 -30.67 -9.01
CA LEU A 161 5.36 -31.86 -9.39
C LEU A 161 4.50 -33.12 -9.47
N ALA A 162 3.26 -33.09 -8.97
CA ALA A 162 2.36 -34.22 -9.02
C ALA A 162 2.10 -34.67 -10.47
N GLY A 163 2.15 -35.99 -10.69
CA GLY A 163 1.87 -36.59 -11.99
C GLY A 163 3.00 -36.46 -13.02
N LEU A 164 4.19 -35.96 -12.65
CA LEU A 164 5.40 -36.07 -13.49
C LEU A 164 5.98 -37.49 -13.41
N THR A 165 5.16 -38.49 -13.71
CA THR A 165 5.42 -39.92 -13.45
C THR A 165 6.62 -40.49 -14.23
N LYS A 166 7.16 -39.77 -15.21
CA LYS A 166 8.38 -40.16 -15.94
C LYS A 166 9.68 -39.69 -15.28
N LEU A 167 9.62 -38.89 -14.22
CA LEU A 167 10.83 -38.43 -13.53
C LEU A 167 11.57 -39.61 -12.88
N GLU A 168 12.86 -39.68 -13.18
CA GLU A 168 13.81 -40.62 -12.56
C GLU A 168 14.76 -39.92 -11.59
N SER A 169 15.01 -38.62 -11.77
CA SER A 169 15.95 -37.86 -10.96
C SER A 169 15.42 -36.46 -10.68
N LEU A 170 15.30 -36.11 -9.39
CA LEU A 170 14.76 -34.83 -8.95
C LEU A 170 15.66 -34.19 -7.88
N ASN A 171 16.10 -32.97 -8.14
CA ASN A 171 16.89 -32.19 -7.20
C ASN A 171 16.07 -31.01 -6.64
N LEU A 172 15.87 -31.01 -5.32
CA LEU A 172 15.12 -30.01 -4.55
C LEU A 172 15.98 -29.42 -3.41
N ILE A 173 17.30 -29.51 -3.50
CA ILE A 173 18.21 -29.05 -2.44
C ILE A 173 18.00 -27.56 -2.13
N GLY A 174 17.98 -27.20 -0.85
CA GLY A 174 17.99 -25.81 -0.40
C GLY A 174 16.69 -25.05 -0.71
N ASN A 175 15.55 -25.70 -0.47
CA ASN A 175 14.22 -25.09 -0.55
C ASN A 175 13.58 -25.08 0.87
N GLU A 176 12.28 -24.76 0.95
CA GLU A 176 11.52 -24.61 2.20
C GLU A 176 10.42 -25.68 2.32
N ILE A 177 10.69 -26.88 1.80
CA ILE A 177 9.70 -27.95 1.68
C ILE A 177 9.53 -28.68 3.02
N SER A 178 8.29 -28.79 3.48
CA SER A 178 7.93 -29.59 4.65
C SER A 178 6.93 -30.72 4.35
N ASP A 179 6.10 -30.62 3.31
CA ASP A 179 5.18 -31.68 2.89
C ASP A 179 5.68 -32.38 1.62
N LEU A 180 5.90 -33.69 1.71
CA LEU A 180 6.39 -34.53 0.62
C LEU A 180 5.28 -35.38 0.00
N SER A 181 4.03 -35.21 0.43
CA SER A 181 2.88 -35.96 -0.08
C SER A 181 2.74 -35.93 -1.61
N PRO A 182 3.00 -34.80 -2.32
CA PRO A 182 2.92 -34.76 -3.78
C PRO A 182 3.91 -35.68 -4.52
N LEU A 183 4.96 -36.18 -3.85
CA LEU A 183 5.99 -37.03 -4.47
C LEU A 183 5.67 -38.53 -4.39
N LYS A 184 4.69 -38.95 -3.58
CA LYS A 184 4.37 -40.37 -3.33
C LYS A 184 4.08 -41.17 -4.62
N GLU A 185 3.43 -40.53 -5.59
CA GLU A 185 3.00 -41.16 -6.84
C GLU A 185 4.08 -41.14 -7.93
N LEU A 186 5.27 -40.58 -7.65
CA LEU A 186 6.38 -40.52 -8.60
C LEU A 186 7.22 -41.81 -8.52
N THR A 187 6.59 -42.95 -8.75
CA THR A 187 7.15 -44.29 -8.53
C THR A 187 8.36 -44.64 -9.40
N ASN A 188 8.62 -43.88 -10.47
CA ASN A 188 9.81 -44.06 -11.31
C ASN A 188 11.05 -43.28 -10.79
N LEU A 189 10.93 -42.51 -9.71
CA LEU A 189 12.07 -41.81 -9.12
C LEU A 189 13.11 -42.82 -8.61
N LYS A 190 14.34 -42.65 -9.10
CA LYS A 190 15.52 -43.41 -8.68
C LYS A 190 16.42 -42.60 -7.75
N ARG A 191 16.46 -41.27 -7.92
CA ARG A 191 17.28 -40.36 -7.10
C ARG A 191 16.51 -39.10 -6.76
N LEU A 192 16.47 -38.78 -5.47
CA LEU A 192 15.79 -37.61 -4.93
C LEU A 192 16.68 -36.89 -3.91
N TRP A 193 17.08 -35.66 -4.21
CA TRP A 193 17.85 -34.84 -3.27
C TRP A 193 16.96 -33.79 -2.61
N LEU A 194 16.86 -33.88 -1.28
CA LEU A 194 16.06 -33.02 -0.41
C LEU A 194 16.90 -32.29 0.66
N ILE A 195 18.22 -32.41 0.60
CA ILE A 195 19.17 -31.80 1.55
C ILE A 195 18.85 -30.31 1.73
N ARG A 196 18.93 -29.82 2.97
CA ARG A 196 18.59 -28.42 3.34
C ARG A 196 17.13 -28.06 3.04
N ASN A 197 16.19 -28.90 3.46
CA ASN A 197 14.76 -28.59 3.57
C ASN A 197 14.26 -28.90 5.00
N PRO A 198 13.27 -28.16 5.53
CA PRO A 198 12.71 -28.37 6.86
C PRO A 198 11.74 -29.57 6.92
N ILE A 199 12.21 -30.78 6.59
CA ILE A 199 11.37 -31.97 6.45
C ILE A 199 11.17 -32.68 7.80
N PRO A 200 9.92 -32.84 8.28
CA PRO A 200 9.60 -33.63 9.47
C PRO A 200 9.89 -35.13 9.33
N GLU A 201 10.21 -35.82 10.43
CA GLU A 201 10.57 -37.27 10.41
C GLU A 201 9.43 -38.18 9.91
N ASP A 202 8.18 -37.84 10.19
CA ASP A 202 7.01 -38.58 9.68
C ASP A 202 6.92 -38.51 8.15
N GLN A 203 7.27 -37.36 7.56
CA GLN A 203 7.36 -37.19 6.11
C GLN A 203 8.52 -38.01 5.52
N LYS A 204 9.68 -38.05 6.19
CA LYS A 204 10.81 -38.90 5.76
C LYS A 204 10.43 -40.38 5.76
N ALA A 205 9.82 -40.84 6.85
CA ALA A 205 9.41 -42.24 7.01
C ALA A 205 8.32 -42.64 6.01
N MET A 206 7.33 -41.77 5.82
CA MET A 206 6.29 -41.95 4.82
C MET A 206 6.89 -42.09 3.42
N LEU A 207 7.81 -41.20 3.03
CA LEU A 207 8.31 -41.16 1.66
C LEU A 207 9.20 -42.37 1.37
N LYS A 208 10.04 -42.79 2.32
CA LYS A 208 10.83 -44.03 2.23
C LYS A 208 9.95 -45.26 2.03
N LYS A 209 8.76 -45.29 2.66
CA LYS A 209 7.81 -46.39 2.48
C LYS A 209 7.12 -46.33 1.11
N ALA A 210 6.80 -45.14 0.63
CA ALA A 210 6.14 -44.94 -0.66
C ALA A 210 7.08 -45.20 -1.85
N LEU A 211 8.36 -44.86 -1.72
CA LEU A 211 9.38 -44.98 -2.75
C LEU A 211 10.57 -45.84 -2.24
N PRO A 212 10.35 -47.16 -2.02
CA PRO A 212 11.36 -48.02 -1.37
C PRO A 212 12.63 -48.22 -2.20
N ASP A 213 12.54 -48.12 -3.53
CA ASP A 213 13.66 -48.32 -4.46
C ASP A 213 14.35 -46.99 -4.84
N CYS A 214 13.89 -45.86 -4.31
CA CYS A 214 14.46 -44.53 -4.58
C CYS A 214 15.59 -44.21 -3.60
N GLU A 215 16.72 -43.75 -4.12
CA GLU A 215 17.79 -43.18 -3.31
C GLU A 215 17.40 -41.76 -2.88
N ILE A 216 16.96 -41.62 -1.62
CA ILE A 216 16.51 -40.34 -1.05
C ILE A 216 17.58 -39.78 -0.10
N TYR A 217 18.00 -38.55 -0.38
CA TYR A 217 18.99 -37.81 0.39
C TYR A 217 18.31 -36.67 1.17
N PHE A 218 18.17 -36.83 2.49
CA PHE A 218 17.58 -35.83 3.40
C PHE A 218 18.61 -34.86 3.96
#